data_AF-A0A9N9EGP2-F1
#
_entry.id   AF-A0A9N9EGP2-F1
#
_cell.length_a   1.000
_cell.length_b   1.000
_cell.length_c   1.000
_cell.angle_alpha   90.00
_cell.angle_beta   90.00
_cell.angle_gamma   90.00
#
_symmetry.space_group_name_H-M   'P 1'
#
loop_
_entity.id
_entity.type
_entity.pdbx_description
1 polymer ?
#
loop_
_entity_poly.entity_id
_entity_poly.type
_entity_poly.pdbx_seq_one_letter_code
_entity_poly.pdbx_strand_id
1 'polypeptide(L)'
;MEKKKKNITFYALDLMENELNKSLSSLGTFSHVKLVGLCGTYEDGMDFIATLPDNKQKTFMWLGSSIGDLSRENGAKFIHLFQEKVMNPGDLFLIGIDRRNNREKIAAAYDDPQGINAEFAMNALDHLNVIFDQPFINRNNFDYFSTYNEDEGRREGYYRSKKDQIFEFIVSNDINKEKIKINVKVNELILIAYSYKYNKTETTKLFYDAHLAHVEKIWKSWDAISLSMIPLDKMYSKPIYLRHPLIFYLGHIPSFLDIKLATYSHEKFTETENFANIFEREINHDMDDLSKCNPHSAVPDQWPKLSLVLEYQDKVRQRLLRIYDAYKDKQIPRSLDLPFGWDNELPSRKITVESFKIQSRPITNNEYLEFMKVTVNQNYPLSWIPIDLSSFEYRVRTVFGPVDMTVAMNWHVLLSFEQASHYAEWAKMRLPTEGELRCFYDTYSRNLNLDSNFGFAYWHPTDVPLDNNSVHNIVVRGHGLLPNLRNTLGSLKVNYIPEILLISLMENIM
;
A
#
# COMPACT_ATOMS: atom_id res chain seq x y z
N MET A 1 -28.57 5.31 6.26
CA MET A 1 -29.02 6.15 5.13
C MET A 1 -30.42 6.71 5.37
N GLU A 2 -31.37 5.88 5.79
CA GLU A 2 -32.73 6.30 6.16
C GLU A 2 -32.79 7.48 7.14
N LYS A 3 -32.09 7.42 8.28
CA LYS A 3 -32.01 8.53 9.25
C LYS A 3 -31.49 9.85 8.64
N LYS A 4 -30.69 9.76 7.57
CA LYS A 4 -30.13 10.92 6.85
C LYS A 4 -31.00 11.34 5.64
N LYS A 5 -32.17 10.72 5.45
CA LYS A 5 -33.10 10.96 4.32
C LYS A 5 -32.44 10.90 2.94
N LYS A 6 -31.42 10.04 2.79
CA LYS A 6 -30.74 9.84 1.50
C LYS A 6 -31.48 8.79 0.69
N ASN A 7 -31.93 9.18 -0.50
CA ASN A 7 -32.59 8.27 -1.44
C ASN A 7 -31.56 7.32 -2.07
N ILE A 8 -31.58 6.05 -1.64
CA ILE A 8 -30.68 5.01 -2.14
C ILE A 8 -31.43 3.72 -2.48
N THR A 9 -30.84 2.92 -3.36
CA THR A 9 -31.28 1.55 -3.61
C THR A 9 -30.19 0.61 -3.09
N PHE A 10 -30.58 -0.34 -2.24
CA PHE A 10 -29.73 -1.41 -1.75
C PHE A 10 -30.08 -2.69 -2.52
N TYR A 11 -29.09 -3.23 -3.23
CA TYR A 11 -29.19 -4.49 -3.95
C TYR A 11 -28.51 -5.58 -3.12
N ALA A 12 -29.26 -6.59 -2.72
CA ALA A 12 -28.71 -7.80 -2.12
C ALA A 12 -28.66 -8.90 -3.19
N LEU A 13 -27.54 -9.60 -3.28
CA LEU A 13 -27.32 -10.69 -4.24
C LEU A 13 -27.04 -11.97 -3.46
N ASP A 14 -27.77 -13.04 -3.77
CA ASP A 14 -27.55 -14.36 -3.20
C ASP A 14 -27.99 -15.45 -4.19
N LEU A 15 -27.45 -16.67 -4.03
CA LEU A 15 -27.86 -17.84 -4.81
C LEU A 15 -29.19 -18.42 -4.31
N MET A 16 -29.56 -18.17 -3.04
CA MET A 16 -30.74 -18.74 -2.42
C MET A 16 -31.87 -17.71 -2.28
N GLU A 17 -32.85 -17.77 -3.19
CA GLU A 17 -34.03 -16.90 -3.19
C GLU A 17 -34.75 -16.84 -1.82
N ASN A 18 -34.89 -17.99 -1.15
CA ASN A 18 -35.54 -18.07 0.15
C ASN A 18 -34.81 -17.27 1.23
N GLU A 19 -33.47 -17.36 1.31
CA GLU A 19 -32.68 -16.61 2.29
C GLU A 19 -32.61 -15.12 1.94
N LEU A 20 -32.60 -14.79 0.65
CA LEU A 20 -32.69 -13.42 0.17
C LEU A 20 -34.03 -12.77 0.60
N ASN A 21 -35.15 -13.45 0.37
CA ASN A 21 -36.48 -13.00 0.77
C ASN A 21 -36.59 -12.84 2.29
N LYS A 22 -36.11 -13.83 3.05
CA LYS A 22 -36.11 -13.80 4.52
C LYS A 22 -35.24 -12.65 5.06
N SER A 23 -34.03 -12.46 4.52
CA SER A 23 -33.12 -11.41 4.94
C SER A 23 -33.69 -10.02 4.65
N LEU A 24 -34.18 -9.78 3.42
CA LEU A 24 -34.73 -8.48 3.04
C LEU A 24 -36.04 -8.14 3.77
N SER A 25 -36.93 -9.12 3.96
CA SER A 25 -38.19 -8.90 4.70
C SER A 25 -37.96 -8.57 6.18
N SER A 26 -36.91 -9.13 6.79
CA SER A 26 -36.54 -8.86 8.19
C SER A 26 -36.09 -7.42 8.45
N LEU A 27 -35.63 -6.69 7.42
CA LEU A 27 -35.15 -5.31 7.54
C LEU A 27 -36.30 -4.29 7.66
N GLY A 28 -37.53 -4.69 7.31
CA GLY A 28 -38.70 -3.82 7.31
C GLY A 28 -38.80 -2.89 6.09
N THR A 29 -39.72 -1.93 6.16
CA THR A 29 -39.94 -0.93 5.09
C THR A 29 -39.27 0.40 5.44
N PHE A 30 -38.77 1.07 4.41
CA PHE A 30 -38.07 2.36 4.54
C PHE A 30 -38.65 3.37 3.56
N SER A 31 -38.62 4.65 3.93
CA SER A 31 -39.14 5.75 3.09
C SER A 31 -38.11 6.23 2.06
N HIS A 32 -36.81 6.17 2.40
CA HIS A 32 -35.72 6.66 1.55
C HIS A 32 -34.81 5.55 1.03
N VAL A 33 -34.92 4.33 1.54
CA VAL A 33 -34.11 3.17 1.11
C VAL A 33 -34.99 2.15 0.38
N LYS A 34 -34.73 1.94 -0.91
CA LYS A 34 -35.36 0.85 -1.66
C LYS A 34 -34.51 -0.42 -1.53
N LEU A 35 -35.14 -1.54 -1.15
CA LEU A 35 -34.49 -2.85 -1.11
C LEU A 35 -34.82 -3.64 -2.39
N VAL A 36 -33.82 -4.28 -2.98
CA VAL A 36 -33.97 -5.13 -4.16
C VAL A 36 -33.16 -6.40 -3.96
N GLY A 37 -33.79 -7.56 -4.15
CA GLY A 37 -33.12 -8.84 -4.18
C GLY A 37 -32.77 -9.25 -5.61
N LEU A 38 -31.53 -9.68 -5.82
CA LEU A 38 -31.04 -10.32 -7.04
C LEU A 38 -30.74 -11.78 -6.68
N CYS A 39 -31.45 -12.73 -7.30
CA CYS A 39 -31.18 -14.15 -7.14
C CYS A 39 -30.32 -14.62 -8.31
N GLY A 40 -29.08 -15.02 -8.05
CA GLY A 40 -28.15 -15.40 -9.11
C GLY A 40 -26.69 -15.46 -8.65
N THR A 41 -25.81 -15.78 -9.60
CA THR A 41 -24.37 -15.77 -9.41
C THR A 41 -23.83 -14.33 -9.32
N TYR A 42 -22.56 -14.18 -8.95
CA TYR A 42 -21.91 -12.87 -9.01
C TYR A 42 -21.92 -12.29 -10.43
N GLU A 43 -21.75 -13.14 -11.43
CA GLU A 43 -21.76 -12.81 -12.85
C GLU A 43 -23.12 -12.29 -13.29
N ASP A 44 -24.21 -12.97 -12.92
CA ASP A 44 -25.59 -12.52 -13.19
C ASP A 44 -25.85 -11.16 -12.53
N GLY A 45 -25.37 -10.98 -11.29
CA GLY A 45 -25.43 -9.72 -10.58
C GLY A 45 -24.67 -8.61 -11.31
N MET A 46 -23.47 -8.90 -11.82
CA MET A 46 -22.69 -7.94 -12.62
C MET A 46 -23.42 -7.58 -13.92
N ASP A 47 -23.98 -8.56 -14.63
CA ASP A 47 -24.76 -8.32 -15.86
C ASP A 47 -25.97 -7.43 -15.58
N PHE A 48 -26.68 -7.68 -14.49
CA PHE A 48 -27.79 -6.81 -14.09
C PHE A 48 -27.32 -5.38 -13.76
N ILE A 49 -26.27 -5.22 -12.96
CA ILE A 49 -25.78 -3.88 -12.59
C ILE A 49 -25.30 -3.09 -13.81
N ALA A 50 -24.69 -3.74 -14.80
CA ALA A 50 -24.26 -3.11 -16.04
C ALA A 50 -25.43 -2.51 -16.85
N THR A 51 -26.68 -2.93 -16.59
CA THR A 51 -27.88 -2.33 -17.21
C THR A 51 -28.37 -1.06 -16.49
N LEU A 52 -27.86 -0.76 -15.30
CA LEU A 52 -28.29 0.40 -14.52
C LEU A 52 -27.65 1.69 -15.03
N PRO A 53 -28.31 2.86 -14.91
CA PRO A 53 -27.73 4.13 -15.34
C PRO A 53 -26.42 4.49 -14.61
N ASP A 54 -25.44 5.02 -15.35
CA ASP A 54 -24.13 5.42 -14.83
C ASP A 54 -24.11 6.74 -14.05
N ASN A 55 -25.23 7.45 -13.97
CA ASN A 55 -25.31 8.77 -13.32
C ASN A 55 -25.35 8.75 -11.78
N LYS A 56 -25.12 7.59 -11.16
CA LYS A 56 -25.09 7.44 -9.70
C LYS A 56 -23.83 6.70 -9.26
N GLN A 57 -23.18 7.27 -8.24
CA GLN A 57 -22.09 6.63 -7.51
C GLN A 57 -22.59 5.36 -6.81
N LYS A 58 -21.87 4.27 -7.03
CA LYS A 58 -22.16 2.93 -6.50
C LYS A 58 -21.16 2.58 -5.41
N THR A 59 -21.61 1.78 -4.47
CA THR A 59 -20.74 1.17 -3.46
C THR A 59 -21.01 -0.31 -3.45
N PHE A 60 -20.02 -1.07 -3.89
CA PHE A 60 -20.04 -2.53 -3.93
C PHE A 60 -19.49 -3.06 -2.61
N MET A 61 -20.16 -4.06 -2.06
CA MET A 61 -19.80 -4.67 -0.79
C MET A 61 -19.67 -6.17 -0.99
N TRP A 62 -18.44 -6.68 -0.86
CA TRP A 62 -18.16 -8.11 -0.89
C TRP A 62 -17.54 -8.52 0.44
N LEU A 63 -18.40 -8.97 1.35
CA LEU A 63 -18.05 -9.20 2.75
C LEU A 63 -17.93 -10.71 3.05
N GLY A 64 -17.54 -11.04 4.28
CA GLY A 64 -17.47 -12.44 4.73
C GLY A 64 -16.23 -13.20 4.27
N SER A 65 -15.32 -12.56 3.52
CA SER A 65 -14.08 -13.17 3.03
C SER A 65 -14.27 -14.36 2.09
N SER A 66 -15.38 -14.41 1.36
CA SER A 66 -15.60 -15.38 0.28
C SER A 66 -14.61 -15.23 -0.88
N ILE A 67 -13.91 -14.11 -0.99
CA ILE A 67 -12.72 -14.00 -1.86
C ILE A 67 -11.63 -15.01 -1.50
N GLY A 68 -11.62 -15.51 -0.26
CA GLY A 68 -10.75 -16.58 0.17
C GLY A 68 -11.12 -17.94 -0.46
N ASP A 69 -12.32 -18.11 -1.00
CA ASP A 69 -12.72 -19.36 -1.63
C ASP A 69 -12.14 -19.49 -3.04
N LEU A 70 -11.63 -18.38 -3.59
CA LEU A 70 -10.88 -18.32 -4.83
C LEU A 70 -9.38 -18.47 -4.57
N SER A 71 -8.67 -19.08 -5.52
CA SER A 71 -7.21 -18.96 -5.54
C SER A 71 -6.79 -17.49 -5.63
N ARG A 72 -5.59 -17.14 -5.15
CA ARG A 72 -5.11 -15.75 -5.17
C ARG A 72 -5.17 -15.14 -6.58
N GLU A 73 -4.81 -15.92 -7.59
CA GLU A 73 -4.88 -15.52 -9.00
C GLU A 73 -6.33 -15.30 -9.46
N ASN A 74 -7.23 -16.24 -9.16
CA ASN A 74 -8.64 -16.12 -9.54
C ASN A 74 -9.33 -14.98 -8.79
N GLY A 75 -8.97 -14.73 -7.52
CA GLY A 75 -9.44 -13.58 -6.76
C GLY A 75 -9.01 -12.25 -7.40
N ALA A 76 -7.77 -12.15 -7.85
CA ALA A 76 -7.28 -10.96 -8.56
C ALA A 76 -8.02 -10.77 -9.89
N LYS A 77 -8.14 -11.83 -10.71
CA LYS A 77 -8.88 -11.81 -11.98
C LYS A 77 -10.34 -11.44 -11.78
N PHE A 78 -10.98 -11.95 -10.74
CA PHE A 78 -12.38 -11.66 -10.45
C PHE A 78 -12.58 -10.20 -10.02
N ILE A 79 -11.72 -9.65 -9.16
CA ILE A 79 -11.77 -8.23 -8.80
C ILE A 79 -11.58 -7.36 -10.05
N HIS A 80 -10.63 -7.72 -10.91
CA HIS A 80 -10.37 -6.99 -12.14
C HIS A 80 -11.57 -7.03 -13.09
N LEU A 81 -12.14 -8.22 -13.34
CA LEU A 81 -13.35 -8.39 -14.13
C LEU A 81 -14.51 -7.55 -13.58
N PHE A 82 -14.69 -7.56 -12.26
CA PHE A 82 -15.73 -6.76 -11.60
C PHE A 82 -15.53 -5.27 -11.83
N GLN A 83 -14.30 -4.78 -11.65
CA GLN A 83 -13.96 -3.39 -11.94
C GLN A 83 -14.29 -3.03 -13.39
N GLU A 84 -13.84 -3.84 -14.35
CA GLU A 84 -14.01 -3.54 -15.77
C GLU A 84 -15.47 -3.56 -16.22
N LYS A 85 -16.26 -4.50 -15.69
CA LYS A 85 -17.62 -4.75 -16.14
C LYS A 85 -18.64 -3.78 -15.53
N VAL A 86 -18.46 -3.36 -14.27
CA VAL A 86 -19.54 -2.65 -13.53
C VAL A 86 -19.13 -1.41 -12.75
N MET A 87 -17.84 -1.10 -12.61
CA MET A 87 -17.40 0.05 -11.82
C MET A 87 -17.13 1.28 -12.68
N ASN A 88 -17.66 2.43 -12.25
CA ASN A 88 -17.36 3.75 -12.81
C ASN A 88 -16.34 4.51 -11.95
N PRO A 89 -15.65 5.53 -12.49
CA PRO A 89 -14.80 6.41 -11.69
C PRO A 89 -15.55 7.04 -10.50
N GLY A 90 -14.99 6.88 -9.30
CA GLY A 90 -15.59 7.35 -8.04
C GLY A 90 -16.47 6.31 -7.33
N ASP A 91 -16.77 5.17 -7.96
CA ASP A 91 -17.40 4.05 -7.25
C ASP A 91 -16.46 3.46 -6.20
N LEU A 92 -17.04 2.90 -5.14
CA LEU A 92 -16.28 2.27 -4.06
C LEU A 92 -16.47 0.76 -4.09
N PHE A 93 -15.39 0.00 -3.88
CA PHE A 93 -15.47 -1.44 -3.67
C PHE A 93 -14.90 -1.80 -2.29
N LEU A 94 -15.80 -2.19 -1.39
CA LEU A 94 -15.46 -2.64 -0.04
C LEU A 94 -15.37 -4.16 -0.02
N ILE A 95 -14.16 -4.69 0.18
CA ILE A 95 -13.90 -6.13 0.24
C ILE A 95 -13.48 -6.52 1.66
N GLY A 96 -14.19 -7.47 2.26
CA GLY A 96 -13.80 -8.10 3.52
C GLY A 96 -12.82 -9.24 3.23
N ILE A 97 -11.63 -9.17 3.81
CA ILE A 97 -10.57 -10.17 3.63
C ILE A 97 -10.14 -10.67 5.01
N ASP A 98 -10.23 -11.98 5.23
CA ASP A 98 -9.79 -12.60 6.47
C ASP A 98 -8.27 -12.74 6.50
N ARG A 99 -7.69 -12.44 7.66
CA ARG A 99 -6.24 -12.35 7.81
C ARG A 99 -5.64 -13.72 8.08
N ARG A 100 -4.37 -13.89 7.67
CA ARG A 100 -3.53 -14.96 8.22
C ARG A 100 -3.45 -14.74 9.73
N ASN A 101 -4.23 -15.52 10.46
CA ASN A 101 -4.37 -15.48 11.92
C ASN A 101 -3.66 -16.69 12.54
N ASN A 102 -3.77 -16.84 13.86
CA ASN A 102 -3.27 -18.02 14.57
C ASN A 102 -3.92 -19.30 14.01
N ARG A 103 -3.09 -20.28 13.63
CA ARG A 103 -3.47 -21.59 13.09
C ARG A 103 -4.58 -22.28 13.88
N GLU A 104 -4.44 -22.34 15.20
CA GLU A 104 -5.38 -23.05 16.08
C GLU A 104 -6.76 -22.38 16.06
N LYS A 105 -6.79 -21.05 16.02
CA LYS A 105 -8.06 -20.31 15.89
C LYS A 105 -8.72 -20.55 14.54
N ILE A 106 -7.94 -20.62 13.46
CA ILE A 106 -8.46 -20.93 12.13
C ILE A 106 -9.00 -22.35 12.11
N ALA A 107 -8.25 -23.33 12.63
CA ALA A 107 -8.69 -24.72 12.71
C ALA A 107 -10.00 -24.84 13.50
N ALA A 108 -10.08 -24.26 14.70
CA ALA A 108 -11.27 -24.31 15.54
C ALA A 108 -12.50 -23.63 14.93
N ALA A 109 -12.33 -22.66 14.03
CA ALA A 109 -13.44 -22.01 13.33
C ALA A 109 -14.09 -22.92 12.26
N TYR A 110 -13.35 -23.91 11.75
CA TYR A 110 -13.79 -24.80 10.66
C TYR A 110 -13.89 -26.28 11.06
N ASP A 111 -13.40 -26.63 12.24
CA ASP A 111 -13.53 -27.92 12.91
C ASP A 111 -14.07 -27.66 14.33
N ASP A 112 -15.30 -27.16 14.38
CA ASP A 112 -15.93 -26.78 15.63
C ASP A 112 -16.33 -28.02 16.44
N PRO A 113 -16.21 -28.01 17.78
CA PRO A 113 -16.53 -29.16 18.61
C PRO A 113 -18.00 -29.63 18.54
N GLN A 114 -18.90 -28.78 18.03
CA GLN A 114 -20.32 -29.07 17.89
C GLN A 114 -20.63 -29.79 16.57
N GLY A 115 -19.66 -29.90 15.65
CA GLY A 115 -19.80 -30.57 14.36
C GLY A 115 -20.62 -29.78 13.34
N ILE A 116 -20.87 -28.49 13.56
CA ILE A 116 -21.76 -27.68 12.70
C ILE A 116 -21.14 -27.49 11.31
N ASN A 117 -19.85 -27.16 11.22
CA ASN A 117 -19.14 -27.04 9.94
C ASN A 117 -19.08 -28.37 9.20
N ALA A 118 -18.85 -29.47 9.93
CA ALA A 118 -18.82 -30.80 9.34
C ALA A 118 -20.19 -31.17 8.75
N GLU A 119 -21.28 -30.96 9.49
CA GLU A 119 -22.64 -31.20 9.00
C GLU A 119 -22.99 -30.30 7.80
N PHE A 120 -22.61 -29.01 7.86
CA PHE A 120 -22.78 -28.09 6.73
C PHE A 120 -22.06 -28.58 5.47
N ALA A 121 -20.79 -28.99 5.59
CA ALA A 121 -20.03 -29.51 4.46
C ALA A 121 -20.63 -30.82 3.92
N MET A 122 -20.96 -31.75 4.81
CA MET A 122 -21.50 -33.06 4.45
C MET A 122 -22.88 -33.00 3.79
N ASN A 123 -23.67 -31.95 4.05
CA ASN A 123 -24.96 -31.72 3.40
C ASN A 123 -24.87 -31.65 1.86
N ALA A 124 -23.74 -31.22 1.30
CA ALA A 124 -23.58 -31.19 -0.15
C ALA A 124 -23.59 -32.59 -0.78
N LEU A 125 -23.14 -33.64 -0.06
CA LEU A 125 -23.22 -35.02 -0.55
C LEU A 125 -24.67 -35.50 -0.68
N ASP A 126 -25.54 -35.12 0.25
CA ASP A 126 -26.97 -35.41 0.15
C ASP A 126 -27.60 -34.66 -1.01
N HIS A 127 -27.19 -33.40 -1.21
CA HIS A 127 -27.70 -32.56 -2.28
C HIS A 127 -27.27 -33.03 -3.68
N LEU A 128 -26.11 -33.68 -3.83
CA LEU A 128 -25.69 -34.30 -5.09
C LEU A 128 -26.71 -35.33 -5.59
N ASN A 129 -27.26 -36.15 -4.70
CA ASN A 129 -28.29 -37.12 -5.13
C ASN A 129 -29.55 -36.44 -5.66
N VAL A 130 -29.89 -35.26 -5.13
CA VAL A 130 -31.02 -34.45 -5.59
C VAL A 130 -30.72 -33.81 -6.95
N ILE A 131 -29.54 -33.20 -7.13
CA ILE A 131 -29.15 -32.54 -8.38
C ILE A 131 -29.10 -33.53 -9.56
N PHE A 132 -28.60 -34.72 -9.32
CA PHE A 132 -28.48 -35.77 -10.34
C PHE A 132 -29.73 -36.66 -10.45
N ASP A 133 -30.73 -36.44 -9.58
CA ASP A 133 -31.93 -37.28 -9.45
C ASP A 133 -31.61 -38.79 -9.36
N GLN A 134 -30.51 -39.12 -8.65
CA GLN A 134 -29.92 -40.45 -8.60
C GLN A 134 -29.27 -40.67 -7.24
N PRO A 135 -29.55 -41.80 -6.53
CA PRO A 135 -28.95 -42.09 -5.24
C PRO A 135 -27.56 -42.75 -5.40
N PHE A 136 -26.63 -42.07 -6.06
CA PHE A 136 -25.31 -42.63 -6.40
C PHE A 136 -24.25 -42.45 -5.32
N ILE A 137 -24.46 -41.54 -4.36
CA ILE A 137 -23.53 -41.27 -3.27
C ILE A 137 -24.20 -41.45 -1.90
N ASN A 138 -23.47 -42.01 -0.94
CA ASN A 138 -23.95 -42.19 0.43
C ASN A 138 -23.02 -41.46 1.41
N ARG A 139 -23.50 -40.39 2.04
CA ARG A 139 -22.71 -39.54 2.94
C ARG A 139 -22.09 -40.30 4.11
N ASN A 140 -22.71 -41.39 4.58
CA ASN A 140 -22.20 -42.16 5.72
C ASN A 140 -20.88 -42.86 5.42
N ASN A 141 -20.51 -42.99 4.15
CA ASN A 141 -19.22 -43.54 3.73
C ASN A 141 -18.09 -42.49 3.70
N PHE A 142 -18.33 -41.26 4.19
CA PHE A 142 -17.33 -40.21 4.24
C PHE A 142 -17.18 -39.62 5.64
N ASP A 143 -15.99 -39.10 5.94
CA ASP A 143 -15.73 -38.15 7.02
C ASP A 143 -15.48 -36.76 6.42
N TYR A 144 -15.83 -35.72 7.16
CA TYR A 144 -15.29 -34.39 6.91
C TYR A 144 -13.87 -34.31 7.49
N PHE A 145 -12.93 -33.79 6.69
CA PHE A 145 -11.55 -33.58 7.08
C PHE A 145 -11.13 -32.16 6.71
N SER A 146 -10.60 -31.41 7.69
CA SER A 146 -10.15 -30.03 7.51
C SER A 146 -8.69 -29.91 7.92
N THR A 147 -7.90 -29.16 7.15
CA THR A 147 -6.51 -28.88 7.48
C THR A 147 -6.16 -27.44 7.11
N TYR A 148 -5.10 -26.92 7.71
CA TYR A 148 -4.55 -25.62 7.39
C TYR A 148 -3.16 -25.77 6.77
N ASN A 149 -3.02 -25.25 5.55
CA ASN A 149 -1.76 -25.21 4.83
C ASN A 149 -1.07 -23.87 5.12
N GLU A 150 0.01 -23.91 5.91
CA GLU A 150 0.75 -22.72 6.36
C GLU A 150 1.46 -22.00 5.21
N ASP A 151 2.05 -22.76 4.29
CA ASP A 151 2.83 -22.21 3.17
C ASP A 151 1.91 -21.39 2.26
N GLU A 152 0.79 -22.00 1.85
CA GLU A 152 -0.23 -21.36 1.02
C GLU A 152 -1.09 -20.33 1.80
N GLY A 153 -1.13 -20.46 3.13
CA GLY A 153 -1.95 -19.63 4.01
C GLY A 153 -3.44 -19.83 3.79
N ARG A 154 -3.90 -21.09 3.68
CA ARG A 154 -5.30 -21.41 3.40
C ARG A 154 -5.79 -22.58 4.23
N ARG A 155 -7.08 -22.55 4.58
CA ARG A 155 -7.79 -23.73 5.03
C ARG A 155 -8.20 -24.56 3.83
N GLU A 156 -8.14 -25.88 3.97
CA GLU A 156 -8.55 -26.85 2.97
C GLU A 156 -9.57 -27.80 3.60
N GLY A 157 -10.76 -27.93 2.99
CA GLY A 157 -11.80 -28.86 3.42
C GLY A 157 -11.92 -30.03 2.44
N TYR A 158 -12.06 -31.25 2.97
CA TYR A 158 -12.09 -32.49 2.20
C TYR A 158 -13.19 -33.44 2.68
N TYR A 159 -13.75 -34.22 1.75
CA TYR A 159 -14.40 -35.49 2.09
C TYR A 159 -13.35 -36.59 2.09
N ARG A 160 -13.20 -37.30 3.20
CA ARG A 160 -12.33 -38.47 3.29
C ARG A 160 -13.16 -39.74 3.16
N SER A 161 -12.86 -40.56 2.16
CA SER A 161 -13.57 -41.82 1.96
C SER A 161 -13.24 -42.84 3.07
N LYS A 162 -14.27 -43.49 3.63
CA LYS A 162 -14.12 -44.52 4.68
C LYS A 162 -13.77 -45.90 4.13
N LYS A 163 -13.92 -46.12 2.82
CA LYS A 163 -13.73 -47.42 2.16
C LYS A 163 -13.42 -47.25 0.67
N ASP A 164 -13.06 -48.33 0.00
CA ASP A 164 -13.05 -48.35 -1.46
C ASP A 164 -14.49 -48.25 -1.98
N GLN A 165 -14.74 -47.28 -2.86
CA GLN A 165 -16.06 -46.96 -3.39
C GLN A 165 -15.99 -46.75 -4.90
N ILE A 166 -17.07 -47.09 -5.59
CA ILE A 166 -17.27 -46.85 -7.01
C ILE A 166 -18.57 -46.08 -7.14
N PHE A 167 -18.51 -44.89 -7.72
CA PHE A 167 -19.68 -44.07 -8.04
C PHE A 167 -20.00 -44.25 -9.52
N GLU A 168 -21.26 -44.51 -9.82
CA GLU A 168 -21.77 -44.58 -11.19
C GLU A 168 -23.00 -43.70 -11.29
N PHE A 169 -22.93 -42.67 -12.15
CA PHE A 169 -24.02 -41.72 -12.36
C PHE A 169 -24.03 -41.20 -13.79
N ILE A 170 -25.19 -40.68 -14.20
CA ILE A 170 -25.37 -40.01 -15.50
C ILE A 170 -25.54 -38.51 -15.24
N VAL A 171 -24.87 -37.66 -16.00
CA VAL A 171 -25.04 -36.20 -15.90
C VAL A 171 -26.41 -35.81 -16.43
N SER A 172 -27.19 -35.07 -15.65
CA SER A 172 -28.61 -34.78 -15.94
C SER A 172 -28.86 -34.13 -17.33
N ASN A 173 -27.87 -33.41 -17.87
CA ASN A 173 -27.95 -32.73 -19.17
C ASN A 173 -27.22 -33.46 -20.31
N ASP A 174 -26.71 -34.67 -20.08
CA ASP A 174 -26.03 -35.44 -21.13
C ASP A 174 -27.05 -36.16 -22.04
N ILE A 175 -27.09 -35.71 -23.31
CA ILE A 175 -27.95 -36.27 -24.37
C ILE A 175 -27.61 -37.74 -24.64
N ASN A 176 -26.34 -38.13 -24.48
CA ASN A 176 -25.87 -39.48 -24.75
C ASN A 176 -26.09 -40.45 -23.58
N LYS A 177 -26.51 -39.93 -22.42
CA LYS A 177 -26.70 -40.68 -21.16
C LYS A 177 -25.50 -41.57 -20.81
N GLU A 178 -24.28 -41.07 -21.04
CA GLU A 178 -23.08 -41.83 -20.75
C GLU A 178 -22.91 -41.98 -19.24
N LYS A 179 -22.62 -43.20 -18.80
CA LYS A 179 -22.35 -43.47 -17.39
C LYS A 179 -20.93 -43.06 -17.04
N ILE A 180 -20.80 -42.09 -16.17
CA ILE A 180 -19.53 -41.73 -15.56
C ILE A 180 -19.26 -42.69 -14.40
N LYS A 181 -18.05 -43.26 -14.39
CA LYS A 181 -17.58 -44.14 -13.33
C LYS A 181 -16.37 -43.52 -12.63
N ILE A 182 -16.49 -43.27 -11.33
CA ILE A 182 -15.41 -42.72 -10.51
C ILE A 182 -15.05 -43.73 -9.43
N ASN A 183 -13.78 -44.09 -9.35
CA ASN A 183 -13.26 -44.95 -8.30
C ASN A 183 -12.60 -44.08 -7.23
N VAL A 184 -12.98 -44.28 -5.97
CA VAL A 184 -12.39 -43.57 -4.82
C VAL A 184 -11.91 -44.59 -3.80
N LYS A 185 -10.65 -44.50 -3.41
CA LYS A 185 -10.03 -45.42 -2.46
C LYS A 185 -10.31 -45.03 -1.02
N VAL A 186 -10.16 -45.99 -0.11
CA VAL A 186 -10.16 -45.71 1.32
C VAL A 186 -9.11 -44.64 1.65
N ASN A 187 -9.48 -43.70 2.52
CA ASN A 187 -8.71 -42.51 2.91
C ASN A 187 -8.40 -41.50 1.80
N GLU A 188 -8.88 -41.71 0.57
CA GLU A 188 -8.75 -40.71 -0.48
C GLU A 188 -9.53 -39.45 -0.11
N LEU A 189 -8.92 -38.29 -0.39
CA LEU A 189 -9.45 -36.97 -0.07
C LEU A 189 -10.02 -36.31 -1.32
N ILE A 190 -11.30 -35.95 -1.26
CA ILE A 190 -11.99 -35.19 -2.30
C ILE A 190 -12.09 -33.74 -1.81
N LEU A 191 -11.46 -32.82 -2.54
CA LEU A 191 -11.46 -31.40 -2.18
C LEU A 191 -12.89 -30.81 -2.25
N ILE A 192 -13.28 -30.11 -1.19
CA ILE A 192 -14.56 -29.39 -1.09
C ILE A 192 -14.36 -27.92 -1.42
N ALA A 193 -13.47 -27.27 -0.68
CA ALA A 193 -13.25 -25.84 -0.77
C ALA A 193 -11.89 -25.45 -0.19
N TYR A 194 -11.37 -24.35 -0.70
CA TYR A 194 -10.31 -23.59 -0.05
C TYR A 194 -10.90 -22.43 0.74
N SER A 195 -10.16 -21.93 1.71
CA SER A 195 -10.39 -20.61 2.31
C SER A 195 -9.04 -19.97 2.59
N TYR A 196 -8.55 -19.23 1.60
CA TYR A 196 -7.33 -18.44 1.65
C TYR A 196 -7.44 -17.31 2.67
N LYS A 197 -6.37 -17.17 3.43
CA LYS A 197 -6.16 -16.10 4.40
C LYS A 197 -5.03 -15.22 3.89
N TYR A 198 -5.11 -13.92 4.17
CA TYR A 198 -4.19 -12.95 3.58
C TYR A 198 -3.38 -12.22 4.65
N ASN A 199 -2.08 -12.14 4.44
CA ASN A 199 -1.25 -11.15 5.13
C ASN A 199 -1.24 -9.82 4.34
N LYS A 200 -0.54 -8.81 4.88
CA LYS A 200 -0.47 -7.46 4.28
C LYS A 200 0.16 -7.46 2.88
N THR A 201 1.22 -8.23 2.68
CA THR A 201 1.94 -8.33 1.40
C THR A 201 1.06 -9.01 0.35
N GLU A 202 0.42 -10.11 0.71
CA GLU A 202 -0.49 -10.85 -0.16
C GLU A 202 -1.73 -10.03 -0.54
N THR A 203 -2.28 -9.27 0.41
CA THR A 203 -3.38 -8.33 0.15
C THR A 203 -2.95 -7.25 -0.84
N THR A 204 -1.73 -6.70 -0.66
CA THR A 204 -1.18 -5.68 -1.57
C THR A 204 -0.97 -6.28 -2.97
N LYS A 205 -0.44 -7.50 -3.05
CA LYS A 205 -0.25 -8.22 -4.31
C LYS A 205 -1.57 -8.53 -5.01
N LEU A 206 -2.59 -8.98 -4.27
CA LEU A 206 -3.94 -9.23 -4.80
C LEU A 206 -4.49 -7.99 -5.52
N PHE A 207 -4.41 -6.82 -4.88
CA PHE A 207 -4.90 -5.58 -5.48
C PHE A 207 -4.03 -5.10 -6.65
N TYR A 208 -2.71 -5.27 -6.55
CA TYR A 208 -1.79 -4.97 -7.64
C TYR A 208 -2.09 -5.83 -8.88
N ASP A 209 -2.25 -7.14 -8.71
CA ASP A 209 -2.55 -8.10 -9.77
C ASP A 209 -3.98 -7.89 -10.33
N ALA A 210 -4.90 -7.36 -9.53
CA ALA A 210 -6.23 -6.96 -9.96
C ALA A 210 -6.27 -5.63 -10.73
N HIS A 211 -5.12 -5.01 -11.03
CA HIS A 211 -4.99 -3.69 -11.63
C HIS A 211 -5.65 -2.55 -10.84
N LEU A 212 -5.95 -2.80 -9.56
CA LEU A 212 -6.31 -1.76 -8.61
C LEU A 212 -5.02 -1.10 -8.12
N ALA A 213 -4.54 -0.15 -8.92
CA ALA A 213 -3.42 0.67 -8.52
C ALA A 213 -3.80 1.43 -7.24
N HIS A 214 -2.93 1.35 -6.23
CA HIS A 214 -3.01 2.12 -4.98
C HIS A 214 -2.80 3.64 -5.20
N VAL A 215 -3.19 4.18 -6.37
CA VAL A 215 -3.17 5.62 -6.68
C VAL A 215 -3.96 6.37 -5.61
N GLU A 216 -5.13 5.83 -5.24
CA GLU A 216 -5.90 6.36 -4.12
C GLU A 216 -5.16 6.28 -2.79
N LYS A 217 -4.34 5.26 -2.54
CA LYS A 217 -3.60 5.16 -1.28
C LYS A 217 -2.50 6.21 -1.21
N ILE A 218 -1.79 6.46 -2.31
CA ILE A 218 -0.77 7.50 -2.38
C ILE A 218 -1.42 8.88 -2.22
N TRP A 219 -2.54 9.14 -2.91
CA TRP A 219 -3.30 10.36 -2.73
C TRP A 219 -3.91 10.49 -1.33
N LYS A 220 -4.42 9.41 -0.74
CA LYS A 220 -4.92 9.41 0.66
C LYS A 220 -3.80 9.69 1.65
N SER A 221 -2.61 9.12 1.47
CA SER A 221 -1.45 9.45 2.29
C SER A 221 -1.04 10.91 2.13
N TRP A 222 -1.04 11.41 0.89
CA TRP A 222 -0.76 12.81 0.60
C TRP A 222 -1.80 13.75 1.23
N ASP A 223 -3.09 13.44 1.12
CA ASP A 223 -4.19 14.24 1.68
C ASP A 223 -4.21 14.17 3.20
N ALA A 224 -3.86 13.02 3.80
CA ALA A 224 -3.69 12.90 5.24
C ALA A 224 -2.61 13.86 5.75
N ILE A 225 -1.44 13.88 5.10
CA ILE A 225 -0.33 14.77 5.48
C ILE A 225 -0.68 16.23 5.18
N SER A 226 -1.15 16.53 3.97
CA SER A 226 -1.28 17.90 3.49
C SER A 226 -2.55 18.60 3.92
N LEU A 227 -3.67 17.88 4.12
CA LEU A 227 -4.98 18.47 4.41
C LEU A 227 -5.53 18.09 5.79
N SER A 228 -5.08 16.99 6.38
CA SER A 228 -5.54 16.59 7.73
C SER A 228 -4.55 16.96 8.83
N MET A 229 -3.25 16.77 8.60
CA MET A 229 -2.21 17.03 9.60
C MET A 229 -1.77 18.50 9.64
N ILE A 230 -1.91 19.23 8.54
CA ILE A 230 -1.59 20.66 8.44
C ILE A 230 -2.88 21.49 8.59
N PRO A 231 -2.99 22.35 9.61
CA PRO A 231 -4.04 23.36 9.70
C PRO A 231 -4.15 24.20 8.42
N LEU A 232 -5.37 24.29 7.88
CA LEU A 232 -5.62 24.94 6.59
C LEU A 232 -5.30 26.44 6.59
N ASP A 233 -5.39 27.10 7.75
CA ASP A 233 -5.01 28.51 7.93
C ASP A 233 -3.50 28.74 7.79
N LYS A 234 -2.68 27.69 7.90
CA LYS A 234 -1.22 27.74 7.77
C LYS A 234 -0.73 27.47 6.36
N MET A 235 -1.62 27.22 5.39
CA MET A 235 -1.25 26.90 3.99
C MET A 235 -0.36 27.94 3.32
N TYR A 236 -0.49 29.21 3.69
CA TYR A 236 0.31 30.30 3.13
C TYR A 236 1.56 30.61 3.95
N SER A 237 1.78 29.90 5.06
CA SER A 237 2.99 30.05 5.86
C SER A 237 4.20 29.47 5.12
N LYS A 238 5.36 30.07 5.38
CA LYS A 238 6.68 29.59 4.93
C LYS A 238 7.55 29.32 6.16
N PRO A 239 7.35 28.19 6.85
CA PRO A 239 8.05 27.89 8.10
C PRO A 239 9.57 27.79 7.94
N ILE A 240 10.01 27.30 6.78
CA ILE A 240 11.42 27.16 6.45
C ILE A 240 11.76 28.17 5.36
N TYR A 241 12.64 29.11 5.67
CA TYR A 241 13.01 30.20 4.75
C TYR A 241 13.57 29.70 3.40
N LEU A 242 14.26 28.56 3.39
CA LEU A 242 14.80 27.93 2.18
C LEU A 242 13.75 27.19 1.33
N ARG A 243 12.49 27.13 1.77
CA ARG A 243 11.40 26.40 1.12
C ARG A 243 10.32 27.33 0.58
N HIS A 244 9.42 26.80 -0.22
CA HIS A 244 8.21 27.52 -0.61
C HIS A 244 7.14 27.42 0.49
N PRO A 245 6.12 28.30 0.47
CA PRO A 245 4.96 28.15 1.34
C PRO A 245 4.26 26.80 1.12
N LEU A 246 3.54 26.30 2.13
CA LEU A 246 2.90 24.97 2.06
C LEU A 246 1.97 24.77 0.86
N ILE A 247 1.24 25.82 0.46
CA ILE A 247 0.35 25.84 -0.69
C ILE A 247 1.07 25.49 -2.00
N PHE A 248 2.37 25.80 -2.12
CA PHE A 248 3.18 25.40 -3.27
C PHE A 248 3.22 23.89 -3.42
N TYR A 249 3.52 23.15 -2.34
CA TYR A 249 3.65 21.70 -2.39
C TYR A 249 2.32 21.02 -2.73
N LEU A 250 1.20 21.57 -2.26
CA LEU A 250 -0.14 21.09 -2.57
C LEU A 250 -0.46 21.19 -4.08
N GLY A 251 -0.05 22.29 -4.73
CA GLY A 251 -0.21 22.48 -6.19
C GLY A 251 0.90 21.85 -7.03
N HIS A 252 2.09 21.61 -6.47
CA HIS A 252 3.26 21.10 -7.18
C HIS A 252 3.07 19.67 -7.70
N ILE A 253 2.66 18.74 -6.83
CA ILE A 253 2.46 17.34 -7.20
C ILE A 253 1.43 17.18 -8.33
N PRO A 254 0.21 17.75 -8.26
CA PRO A 254 -0.74 17.66 -9.38
C PRO A 254 -0.22 18.39 -10.63
N SER A 255 0.53 19.49 -10.51
CA SER A 255 1.09 20.18 -11.67
C SER A 255 2.14 19.38 -12.41
N PHE A 256 3.05 18.74 -11.69
CA PHE A 256 4.04 17.87 -12.32
C PHE A 256 3.37 16.70 -13.04
N LEU A 257 2.34 16.10 -12.42
CA LEU A 257 1.54 15.07 -13.06
C LEU A 257 0.85 15.60 -14.33
N ASP A 258 0.18 16.74 -14.26
CA ASP A 258 -0.53 17.32 -15.41
C ASP A 258 0.40 17.64 -16.57
N ILE A 259 1.60 18.16 -16.27
CA ILE A 259 2.64 18.41 -17.28
C ILE A 259 3.07 17.12 -17.97
N LYS A 260 3.31 16.05 -17.20
CA LYS A 260 3.68 14.74 -17.76
C LYS A 260 2.55 14.14 -18.59
N LEU A 261 1.30 14.22 -18.11
CA LEU A 261 0.13 13.75 -18.84
C LEU A 261 -0.06 14.52 -20.14
N ALA A 262 -0.01 15.85 -20.13
CA ALA A 262 -0.14 16.69 -21.30
C ALA A 262 0.99 16.44 -22.32
N THR A 263 2.24 16.34 -21.84
CA THR A 263 3.40 16.05 -22.69
C THR A 263 3.26 14.69 -23.39
N TYR A 264 2.83 13.66 -22.66
CA TYR A 264 2.72 12.30 -23.20
C TYR A 264 1.51 12.12 -24.12
N SER A 265 0.37 12.73 -23.78
CA SER A 265 -0.86 12.65 -24.58
C SER A 265 -0.89 13.64 -25.76
N HIS A 266 0.06 14.57 -25.82
CA HIS A 266 0.05 15.71 -26.74
C HIS A 266 -1.24 16.56 -26.64
N GLU A 267 -1.87 16.57 -25.47
CA GLU A 267 -3.06 17.34 -25.17
C GLU A 267 -2.71 18.63 -24.39
N LYS A 268 -3.71 19.51 -24.22
CA LYS A 268 -3.58 20.67 -23.34
C LYS A 268 -3.50 20.26 -21.87
N PHE A 269 -3.06 21.19 -21.01
CA PHE A 269 -3.15 21.05 -19.56
C PHE A 269 -4.62 20.94 -19.11
N THR A 270 -4.82 20.39 -17.92
CA THR A 270 -6.14 20.14 -17.34
C THR A 270 -6.90 21.43 -17.03
N GLU A 271 -6.21 22.55 -16.89
CA GLU A 271 -6.78 23.83 -16.45
C GLU A 271 -6.32 25.02 -17.33
N THR A 272 -6.93 26.19 -17.12
CA THR A 272 -6.80 27.40 -17.96
C THR A 272 -6.12 28.61 -17.29
N GLU A 273 -5.93 28.58 -15.97
CA GLU A 273 -5.31 29.59 -15.09
C GLU A 273 -3.78 29.43 -14.93
N ASN A 274 -3.15 28.54 -15.68
CA ASN A 274 -1.69 28.43 -15.78
C ASN A 274 -1.00 27.93 -14.49
N PHE A 275 -1.68 27.08 -13.71
CA PHE A 275 -1.14 26.44 -12.50
C PHE A 275 0.07 25.57 -12.79
N ALA A 276 0.14 24.93 -13.96
CA ALA A 276 1.34 24.24 -14.41
C ALA A 276 2.57 25.15 -14.29
N ASN A 277 2.53 26.37 -14.86
CA ASN A 277 3.65 27.31 -14.79
C ASN A 277 3.89 27.89 -13.39
N ILE A 278 2.85 28.04 -12.57
CA ILE A 278 2.99 28.56 -11.20
C ILE A 278 3.70 27.54 -10.29
N PHE A 279 3.39 26.25 -10.46
CA PHE A 279 3.83 25.19 -9.55
C PHE A 279 4.89 24.24 -10.14
N GLU A 280 5.26 24.30 -11.42
CA GLU A 280 6.29 23.44 -12.05
C GLU A 280 7.73 23.66 -11.54
N ARG A 281 7.91 24.66 -10.68
CA ARG A 281 9.23 25.14 -10.25
C ARG A 281 10.03 24.03 -9.57
N GLU A 282 11.32 23.98 -9.87
CA GLU A 282 12.31 23.25 -9.08
C GLU A 282 13.15 24.25 -8.27
N ILE A 283 13.56 23.88 -7.06
CA ILE A 283 14.58 24.62 -6.29
C ILE A 283 15.94 24.05 -6.74
N ASN A 284 16.39 24.41 -7.94
CA ASN A 284 17.68 23.97 -8.48
C ASN A 284 18.57 25.18 -8.73
N HIS A 285 19.48 25.47 -7.79
CA HIS A 285 20.65 26.26 -8.11
C HIS A 285 21.42 25.60 -9.27
N ASP A 286 22.09 26.39 -10.09
CA ASP A 286 23.05 25.87 -11.04
C ASP A 286 24.08 25.06 -10.23
N MET A 287 24.23 23.79 -10.60
CA MET A 287 25.02 22.83 -9.85
C MET A 287 26.52 23.06 -10.04
N ASP A 288 26.91 23.77 -11.10
CA ASP A 288 28.29 24.13 -11.40
C ASP A 288 28.65 25.53 -10.86
N ASP A 289 27.65 26.38 -10.59
CA ASP A 289 27.83 27.74 -10.07
C ASP A 289 26.69 28.12 -9.11
N LEU A 290 26.93 27.98 -7.80
CA LEU A 290 25.92 28.25 -6.75
C LEU A 290 25.42 29.71 -6.73
N SER A 291 26.10 30.63 -7.41
CA SER A 291 25.65 32.02 -7.60
C SER A 291 24.64 32.19 -8.73
N LYS A 292 24.45 31.15 -9.57
CA LYS A 292 23.47 31.09 -10.63
C LYS A 292 22.31 30.18 -10.25
N CYS A 293 21.11 30.55 -10.66
CA CYS A 293 19.92 29.72 -10.53
C CYS A 293 19.51 29.27 -11.93
N ASN A 294 19.13 28.00 -12.10
CA ASN A 294 18.58 27.57 -13.38
C ASN A 294 17.33 28.40 -13.71
N PRO A 295 17.05 28.66 -15.00
CA PRO A 295 15.85 29.38 -15.40
C PRO A 295 14.62 28.71 -14.80
N HIS A 296 13.88 29.46 -13.99
CA HIS A 296 12.61 29.03 -13.42
C HIS A 296 11.59 30.17 -13.60
N SER A 297 10.30 29.84 -13.67
CA SER A 297 9.20 30.81 -13.73
C SER A 297 9.32 31.85 -12.59
N ALA A 298 8.74 33.05 -12.68
CA ALA A 298 8.83 34.05 -11.59
C ALA A 298 7.97 33.63 -10.38
N VAL A 299 8.43 33.83 -9.13
CA VAL A 299 7.60 33.50 -7.95
C VAL A 299 6.39 34.44 -7.99
N PRO A 300 5.14 33.94 -7.88
CA PRO A 300 3.99 34.82 -7.92
C PRO A 300 3.98 35.72 -6.68
N ASP A 301 3.61 36.99 -6.87
CA ASP A 301 3.42 37.94 -5.76
C ASP A 301 2.32 37.48 -4.80
N GLN A 302 1.33 36.75 -5.33
CA GLN A 302 0.24 36.15 -4.57
C GLN A 302 0.00 34.70 -5.00
N TRP A 303 0.00 33.79 -4.02
CA TRP A 303 -0.31 32.39 -4.25
C TRP A 303 -1.81 32.16 -4.53
N PRO A 304 -2.18 31.18 -5.38
CA PRO A 304 -3.57 30.86 -5.64
C PRO A 304 -4.37 30.52 -4.39
N LYS A 305 -5.69 30.74 -4.45
CA LYS A 305 -6.62 30.37 -3.37
C LYS A 305 -6.62 28.85 -3.17
N LEU A 306 -6.61 28.40 -1.92
CA LEU A 306 -6.62 26.98 -1.56
C LEU A 306 -7.73 26.20 -2.27
N SER A 307 -8.94 26.76 -2.34
CA SER A 307 -10.07 26.15 -3.02
C SER A 307 -9.81 25.85 -4.50
N LEU A 308 -9.12 26.76 -5.21
CA LEU A 308 -8.78 26.60 -6.62
C LEU A 308 -7.69 25.54 -6.81
N VAL A 309 -6.70 25.50 -5.90
CA VAL A 309 -5.64 24.48 -5.91
C VAL A 309 -6.22 23.08 -5.68
N LEU A 310 -7.19 22.94 -4.76
CA LEU A 310 -7.88 21.68 -4.50
C LEU A 310 -8.75 21.25 -5.69
N GLU A 311 -9.52 22.17 -6.27
CA GLU A 311 -10.31 21.89 -7.47
C GLU A 311 -9.43 21.42 -8.63
N TYR A 312 -8.28 22.09 -8.82
CA TYR A 312 -7.30 21.69 -9.82
C TYR A 312 -6.72 20.30 -9.54
N GLN A 313 -6.32 20.03 -8.30
CA GLN A 313 -5.82 18.71 -7.89
C GLN A 313 -6.83 17.61 -8.22
N ASP A 314 -8.11 17.81 -7.92
CA ASP A 314 -9.17 16.86 -8.23
C ASP A 314 -9.35 16.65 -9.74
N LYS A 315 -9.32 17.72 -10.54
CA LYS A 315 -9.41 17.61 -12.01
C LYS A 315 -8.25 16.81 -12.59
N VAL A 316 -7.02 17.04 -12.13
CA VAL A 316 -5.83 16.29 -12.58
C VAL A 316 -5.93 14.83 -12.18
N ARG A 317 -6.36 14.54 -10.94
CA ARG A 317 -6.61 13.16 -10.48
C ARG A 317 -7.63 12.45 -11.37
N GLN A 318 -8.75 13.12 -11.68
CA GLN A 318 -9.77 12.56 -12.58
C GLN A 318 -9.23 12.34 -13.99
N ARG A 319 -8.38 13.24 -14.52
CA ARG A 319 -7.72 13.05 -15.83
C ARG A 319 -6.85 11.80 -15.83
N LEU A 320 -6.03 11.59 -14.80
CA LEU A 320 -5.20 10.39 -14.67
C LEU A 320 -6.06 9.12 -14.67
N LEU A 321 -7.15 9.09 -13.90
CA LEU A 321 -8.04 7.94 -13.84
C LEU A 321 -8.70 7.64 -15.19
N ARG A 322 -9.12 8.67 -15.95
CA ARG A 322 -9.63 8.50 -17.31
C ARG A 322 -8.59 7.90 -18.26
N ILE A 323 -7.32 8.31 -18.14
CA ILE A 323 -6.25 7.75 -18.96
C ILE A 323 -6.00 6.28 -18.59
N TYR A 324 -5.97 5.92 -17.30
CA TYR A 324 -5.84 4.52 -16.91
C TYR A 324 -6.99 3.67 -17.45
N ASP A 325 -8.23 4.15 -17.37
CA ASP A 325 -9.38 3.43 -17.93
C ASP A 325 -9.27 3.28 -19.46
N ALA A 326 -8.85 4.33 -20.18
CA ALA A 326 -8.68 4.28 -21.64
C ALA A 326 -7.55 3.35 -22.14
N TYR A 327 -6.65 2.92 -21.26
CA TYR A 327 -5.52 2.04 -21.56
C TYR A 327 -5.62 0.66 -20.91
N LYS A 328 -6.69 0.35 -20.17
CA LYS A 328 -6.85 -0.93 -19.46
C LYS A 328 -6.79 -2.15 -20.39
N ASP A 329 -7.42 -2.04 -21.57
CA ASP A 329 -7.52 -3.11 -22.56
C ASP A 329 -6.39 -3.10 -23.60
N LYS A 330 -5.49 -2.11 -23.54
CA LYS A 330 -4.38 -1.98 -24.48
C LYS A 330 -3.18 -2.70 -23.89
N GLN A 331 -2.56 -3.61 -24.65
CA GLN A 331 -1.21 -4.07 -24.35
C GLN A 331 -0.29 -2.85 -24.40
N ILE A 332 -0.05 -2.21 -23.26
CA ILE A 332 1.00 -1.22 -23.12
C ILE A 332 2.30 -1.99 -23.44
N PRO A 333 3.05 -1.60 -24.48
CA PRO A 333 4.30 -2.25 -24.79
C PRO A 333 5.23 -2.08 -23.59
N ARG A 334 5.29 -3.08 -22.71
CA ARG A 334 6.37 -3.21 -21.72
C ARG A 334 7.64 -3.71 -22.42
N SER A 335 7.90 -3.25 -23.65
CA SER A 335 9.07 -3.65 -24.44
C SER A 335 10.37 -2.97 -23.97
N LEU A 336 10.35 -2.40 -22.78
CA LEU A 336 11.55 -2.00 -22.07
C LEU A 336 11.56 -2.87 -20.82
N ASP A 337 12.34 -3.95 -20.85
CA ASP A 337 12.79 -4.69 -19.65
C ASP A 337 13.68 -3.79 -18.76
N LEU A 338 13.31 -2.51 -18.62
CA LEU A 338 13.96 -1.54 -17.77
C LEU A 338 13.25 -1.58 -16.42
N PRO A 339 13.96 -1.88 -15.31
CA PRO A 339 13.39 -1.72 -13.98
C PRO A 339 12.99 -0.25 -13.78
N PHE A 340 11.91 -0.02 -13.03
CA PHE A 340 11.54 1.33 -12.60
C PHE A 340 12.68 1.91 -11.76
N GLY A 341 13.23 3.04 -12.21
CA GLY A 341 14.32 3.75 -11.56
C GLY A 341 14.42 5.16 -12.14
N TRP A 342 15.09 6.05 -11.42
CA TRP A 342 15.40 7.39 -11.94
C TRP A 342 16.46 7.29 -13.05
N ASP A 343 16.51 8.31 -13.91
CA ASP A 343 17.50 8.41 -14.98
C ASP A 343 18.95 8.30 -14.47
N ASN A 344 19.21 8.81 -13.27
CA ASN A 344 20.51 8.74 -12.60
C ASN A 344 20.87 7.35 -12.03
N GLU A 345 19.90 6.44 -11.90
CA GLU A 345 20.13 5.04 -11.48
C GLU A 345 20.43 4.12 -12.68
N LEU A 346 20.30 4.66 -13.89
CA LEU A 346 20.50 3.94 -15.14
C LEU A 346 21.64 4.58 -15.98
N PRO A 347 22.28 3.81 -16.87
CA PRO A 347 22.25 2.35 -16.95
C PRO A 347 23.02 1.71 -15.79
N SER A 348 22.93 0.38 -15.67
CA SER A 348 23.79 -0.40 -14.75
C SER A 348 25.28 -0.14 -15.03
N ARG A 349 26.08 0.03 -13.97
CA ARG A 349 27.52 0.28 -14.04
C ARG A 349 28.28 -0.73 -13.20
N LYS A 350 29.48 -1.10 -13.65
CA LYS A 350 30.43 -1.88 -12.85
C LYS A 350 31.47 -0.94 -12.26
N ILE A 351 31.67 -1.05 -10.96
CA ILE A 351 32.67 -0.30 -10.21
C ILE A 351 33.53 -1.27 -9.41
N THR A 352 34.83 -0.98 -9.29
CA THR A 352 35.73 -1.74 -8.41
C THR A 352 35.74 -1.05 -7.05
N VAL A 353 35.46 -1.80 -5.99
CA VAL A 353 35.48 -1.33 -4.60
C VAL A 353 36.55 -2.12 -3.85
N GLU A 354 37.46 -1.43 -3.16
CA GLU A 354 38.47 -2.08 -2.32
C GLU A 354 37.84 -2.73 -1.08
N SER A 355 38.60 -3.56 -0.37
CA SER A 355 38.12 -4.14 0.88
C SER A 355 37.93 -3.05 1.94
N PHE A 356 36.76 -3.06 2.60
CA PHE A 356 36.41 -2.06 3.59
C PHE A 356 35.73 -2.70 4.81
N LYS A 357 35.63 -1.92 5.88
CA LYS A 357 34.82 -2.24 7.05
C LYS A 357 33.79 -1.14 7.23
N ILE A 358 32.55 -1.52 7.50
CA ILE A 358 31.46 -0.59 7.76
C ILE A 358 30.74 -1.01 9.04
N GLN A 359 30.30 -0.02 9.82
CA GLN A 359 29.43 -0.25 10.96
C GLN A 359 28.09 -0.81 10.46
N SER A 360 27.55 -1.85 11.09
CA SER A 360 26.32 -2.53 10.65
C SER A 360 25.02 -1.76 10.96
N ARG A 361 25.13 -0.61 11.63
CA ARG A 361 24.02 0.21 12.10
C ARG A 361 24.34 1.71 12.04
N PRO A 362 23.33 2.60 11.96
CA PRO A 362 23.52 4.03 12.11
C PRO A 362 24.12 4.44 13.47
N ILE A 363 24.69 5.64 13.51
CA ILE A 363 25.12 6.32 14.74
C ILE A 363 23.87 6.73 15.53
N THR A 364 23.86 6.52 16.84
CA THR A 364 22.74 6.90 17.72
C THR A 364 22.87 8.31 18.26
N ASN A 365 21.77 8.88 18.78
CA ASN A 365 21.80 10.16 19.49
C ASN A 365 22.76 10.12 20.69
N ASN A 366 22.78 9.01 21.44
CA ASN A 366 23.68 8.86 22.58
C ASN A 366 25.15 8.88 22.18
N GLU A 367 25.51 8.17 21.11
CA GLU A 367 26.89 8.14 20.60
C GLU A 367 27.37 9.53 20.17
N TYR A 368 26.51 10.28 19.46
CA TYR A 368 26.84 11.65 19.06
C TYR A 368 26.89 12.62 20.25
N LEU A 369 26.02 12.45 21.25
CA LEU A 369 26.03 13.25 22.47
C LEU A 369 27.33 13.05 23.27
N GLU A 370 27.83 11.81 23.36
CA GLU A 370 29.11 11.51 24.00
C GLU A 370 30.28 12.13 23.23
N PHE A 371 30.28 12.07 21.89
CA PHE A 371 31.24 12.81 21.07
C PHE A 371 31.25 14.31 21.41
N MET A 372 30.07 14.93 21.49
CA MET A 372 29.94 16.35 21.82
C MET A 372 30.49 16.68 23.22
N LYS A 373 30.18 15.87 24.23
CA LYS A 373 30.70 16.05 25.59
C LYS A 373 32.21 15.93 25.66
N VAL A 374 32.79 14.90 25.04
CA VAL A 374 34.24 14.62 25.05
C VAL A 374 35.01 15.72 24.32
N THR A 375 34.47 16.22 23.22
CA THR A 375 35.12 17.27 22.41
C THR A 375 34.77 18.69 22.85
N VAL A 376 33.89 18.84 23.84
CA VAL A 376 33.31 20.13 24.26
C VAL A 376 32.73 20.89 23.07
N ASN A 377 32.13 20.16 22.13
CA ASN A 377 31.58 20.69 20.89
C ASN A 377 30.10 21.01 21.08
N GLN A 378 29.72 22.27 20.88
CA GLN A 378 28.32 22.71 20.97
C GLN A 378 27.60 22.74 19.61
N ASN A 379 28.17 22.12 18.56
CA ASN A 379 27.53 21.94 17.26
C ASN A 379 26.51 20.77 17.29
N TYR A 380 25.40 20.98 18.00
CA TYR A 380 24.30 20.01 18.06
C TYR A 380 23.52 19.95 16.74
N PRO A 381 22.88 18.81 16.43
CA PRO A 381 22.05 18.68 15.24
C PRO A 381 20.76 19.49 15.32
N LEU A 382 20.25 19.99 14.19
CA LEU A 382 19.00 20.77 14.15
C LEU A 382 17.76 19.99 14.59
N SER A 383 17.84 18.66 14.58
CA SER A 383 16.81 17.77 15.13
C SER A 383 16.76 17.81 16.66
N TRP A 384 17.70 18.47 17.34
CA TRP A 384 17.71 18.62 18.79
C TRP A 384 17.24 20.02 19.22
N ILE A 385 16.77 20.11 20.47
CA ILE A 385 16.39 21.35 21.15
C ILE A 385 17.26 21.47 22.40
N PRO A 386 18.12 22.49 22.51
CA PRO A 386 18.90 22.69 23.73
C PRO A 386 18.00 23.07 24.90
N ILE A 387 18.20 22.41 26.04
CA ILE A 387 17.65 22.81 27.35
C ILE A 387 18.72 23.59 28.11
N ASP A 388 19.91 23.01 28.24
CA ASP A 388 21.09 23.63 28.86
C ASP A 388 22.36 23.19 28.11
N LEU A 389 23.01 24.17 27.47
CA LEU A 389 24.22 23.94 26.68
C LEU A 389 25.45 23.63 27.55
N SER A 390 25.44 24.03 28.82
CA SER A 390 26.56 23.82 29.74
C SER A 390 26.58 22.39 30.29
N SER A 391 25.41 21.79 30.53
CA SER A 391 25.25 20.41 30.97
C SER A 391 25.02 19.41 29.83
N PHE A 392 24.99 19.88 28.57
CA PHE A 392 24.67 19.08 27.38
C PHE A 392 23.29 18.41 27.47
N GLU A 393 22.30 19.15 27.97
CA GLU A 393 20.91 18.70 28.05
C GLU A 393 20.12 19.13 26.81
N TYR A 394 19.50 18.15 26.15
CA TYR A 394 18.76 18.35 24.91
C TYR A 394 17.44 17.56 24.93
N ARG A 395 16.49 18.00 24.10
CA ARG A 395 15.34 17.20 23.63
C ARG A 395 15.50 16.88 22.15
N VAL A 396 14.80 15.88 21.65
CA VAL A 396 14.79 15.51 20.22
C VAL A 396 13.43 15.87 19.62
N ARG A 397 13.45 16.59 18.50
CA ARG A 397 12.26 16.99 17.74
C ARG A 397 11.59 15.79 17.10
N THR A 398 10.26 15.75 17.14
CA THR A 398 9.46 14.76 16.42
C THR A 398 8.24 15.43 15.78
N VAL A 399 7.53 14.71 14.91
CA VAL A 399 6.31 15.22 14.27
C VAL A 399 5.23 15.63 15.29
N PHE A 400 5.17 14.96 16.43
CA PHE A 400 4.16 15.20 17.47
C PHE A 400 4.70 16.00 18.67
N GLY A 401 5.80 16.72 18.45
CA GLY A 401 6.48 17.54 19.46
C GLY A 401 7.74 16.89 20.03
N PRO A 402 8.51 17.64 20.82
CA PRO A 402 9.80 17.18 21.29
C PRO A 402 9.69 16.13 22.40
N VAL A 403 10.56 15.13 22.34
CA VAL A 403 10.73 14.11 23.39
C VAL A 403 12.04 14.30 24.12
N ASP A 404 12.13 13.79 25.34
CA ASP A 404 13.37 13.82 26.11
C ASP A 404 14.47 12.99 25.43
N MET A 405 15.74 13.44 25.53
CA MET A 405 16.88 12.69 24.97
C MET A 405 16.94 11.25 25.52
N THR A 406 16.51 11.02 26.77
CA THR A 406 16.48 9.67 27.36
C THR A 406 15.55 8.72 26.62
N VAL A 407 14.49 9.22 25.98
CA VAL A 407 13.59 8.42 25.14
C VAL A 407 14.21 8.12 23.79
N ALA A 408 14.94 9.09 23.22
CA ALA A 408 15.47 9.02 21.87
C ALA A 408 16.95 8.56 21.80
N MET A 409 17.54 8.15 22.92
CA MET A 409 18.99 7.91 23.01
C MET A 409 19.50 6.84 22.04
N ASN A 410 18.68 5.82 21.77
CA ASN A 410 19.01 4.71 20.87
C ASN A 410 18.53 4.93 19.43
N TRP A 411 17.85 6.05 19.15
CA TRP A 411 17.45 6.39 17.80
C TRP A 411 18.67 6.83 16.99
N HIS A 412 18.62 6.62 15.68
CA HIS A 412 19.65 7.15 14.81
C HIS A 412 19.65 8.70 14.85
N VAL A 413 20.84 9.30 14.90
CA VAL A 413 20.99 10.75 14.90
C VAL A 413 20.84 11.31 13.48
N LEU A 414 20.22 12.48 13.36
CA LEU A 414 20.05 13.20 12.08
C LEU A 414 21.08 14.33 11.98
N LEU A 415 22.10 14.15 11.16
CA LEU A 415 23.26 15.06 11.06
C LEU A 415 23.34 15.73 9.69
N SER A 416 23.93 16.93 9.65
CA SER A 416 24.50 17.47 8.42
C SER A 416 25.74 16.67 7.98
N PHE A 417 26.13 16.81 6.72
CA PHE A 417 27.34 16.18 6.19
C PHE A 417 28.60 16.56 7.00
N GLU A 418 28.73 17.83 7.35
CA GLU A 418 29.85 18.35 8.12
C GLU A 418 29.90 17.73 9.53
N GLN A 419 28.76 17.69 10.21
CA GLN A 419 28.63 17.05 11.53
C GLN A 419 28.97 15.56 11.48
N ALA A 420 28.47 14.84 10.47
CA ALA A 420 28.78 13.41 10.28
C ALA A 420 30.27 13.18 9.99
N SER A 421 30.90 14.07 9.22
CA SER A 421 32.33 13.98 8.90
C SER A 421 33.20 14.20 10.14
N HIS A 422 32.92 15.25 10.92
CA HIS A 422 33.66 15.50 12.18
C HIS A 422 33.51 14.37 13.19
N TYR A 423 32.31 13.78 13.32
CA TYR A 423 32.11 12.61 14.16
C TYR A 423 32.93 11.41 13.67
N ALA A 424 32.93 11.15 12.35
CA ALA A 424 33.67 10.04 11.78
C ALA A 424 35.18 10.20 12.03
N GLU A 425 35.73 11.41 11.85
CA GLU A 425 37.14 11.71 12.15
C GLU A 425 37.49 11.47 13.62
N TRP A 426 36.65 11.95 14.54
CA TRP A 426 36.82 11.70 15.98
C TRP A 426 36.79 10.20 16.32
N ALA A 427 35.86 9.47 15.71
CA ALA A 427 35.73 8.02 15.85
C ALA A 427 36.86 7.24 15.15
N LYS A 428 37.81 7.92 14.48
CA LYS A 428 38.88 7.32 13.66
C LYS A 428 38.32 6.44 12.53
N MET A 429 37.21 6.88 11.97
CA MET A 429 36.46 6.27 10.87
C MET A 429 36.38 7.26 9.70
N ARG A 430 35.64 6.88 8.66
CA ARG A 430 35.25 7.77 7.56
C ARG A 430 33.84 7.45 7.10
N LEU A 431 33.23 8.38 6.37
CA LEU A 431 32.00 8.11 5.66
C LEU A 431 32.26 7.10 4.50
N PRO A 432 31.32 6.17 4.24
CA PRO A 432 31.44 5.27 3.11
C PRO A 432 31.24 6.02 1.78
N THR A 433 31.91 5.56 0.74
CA THR A 433 31.58 5.97 -0.64
C THR A 433 30.25 5.37 -1.06
N GLU A 434 29.64 5.91 -2.11
CA GLU A 434 28.41 5.35 -2.71
C GLU A 434 28.60 3.88 -3.10
N GLY A 435 29.73 3.55 -3.72
CA GLY A 435 30.03 2.19 -4.16
C GLY A 435 30.13 1.19 -3.02
N GLU A 436 30.79 1.57 -1.92
CA GLU A 436 30.86 0.76 -0.71
C GLU A 436 29.48 0.58 -0.07
N LEU A 437 28.70 1.65 0.00
CA LEU A 437 27.35 1.60 0.57
C LEU A 437 26.39 0.76 -0.28
N ARG A 438 26.47 0.86 -1.61
CA ARG A 438 25.72 0.01 -2.55
C ARG A 438 26.13 -1.45 -2.44
N CYS A 439 27.43 -1.74 -2.35
CA CYS A 439 27.95 -3.10 -2.13
C CYS A 439 27.42 -3.70 -0.82
N PHE A 440 27.38 -2.90 0.25
CA PHE A 440 26.78 -3.30 1.52
C PHE A 440 25.29 -3.63 1.36
N TYR A 441 24.49 -2.74 0.74
CA TYR A 441 23.07 -3.00 0.51
C TYR A 441 22.84 -4.22 -0.40
N ASP A 442 23.57 -4.40 -1.50
CA ASP A 442 23.41 -5.58 -2.36
C ASP A 442 23.67 -6.90 -1.65
N THR A 443 24.59 -6.87 -0.67
CA THR A 443 24.94 -8.04 0.13
C THR A 443 23.87 -8.37 1.17
N TYR A 444 23.27 -7.35 1.81
CA TYR A 444 22.42 -7.54 2.99
C TYR A 444 20.93 -7.19 2.81
N SER A 445 20.54 -6.42 1.78
CA SER A 445 19.15 -6.05 1.49
C SER A 445 18.29 -7.21 0.97
N ARG A 446 18.85 -8.40 0.74
CA ARG A 446 18.08 -9.62 0.46
C ARG A 446 17.30 -10.15 1.68
N ASN A 447 17.55 -9.62 2.87
CA ASN A 447 16.88 -9.98 4.13
C ASN A 447 16.14 -8.78 4.78
N LEU A 448 15.48 -7.93 3.99
CA LEU A 448 14.65 -6.85 4.52
C LEU A 448 13.50 -7.43 5.36
N ASN A 449 13.65 -7.39 6.69
CA ASN A 449 12.62 -7.81 7.63
C ASN A 449 11.40 -6.86 7.57
N LEU A 450 10.21 -7.47 7.76
CA LEU A 450 8.88 -6.84 7.73
C LEU A 450 8.69 -5.72 8.77
N ASP A 451 9.61 -5.59 9.75
CA ASP A 451 9.57 -4.60 10.85
C ASP A 451 10.34 -3.31 10.56
N SER A 452 10.76 -3.10 9.32
CA SER A 452 11.51 -1.90 8.95
C SER A 452 10.66 -0.62 9.01
N ASN A 453 11.22 0.47 9.56
CA ASN A 453 10.54 1.77 9.70
C ASN A 453 10.45 2.53 8.36
N PHE A 454 9.48 2.16 7.51
CA PHE A 454 9.18 2.79 6.23
C PHE A 454 7.70 3.15 6.08
N GLY A 455 7.38 4.06 5.15
CA GLY A 455 6.00 4.36 4.73
C GLY A 455 5.10 4.92 5.84
N PHE A 456 5.67 5.76 6.72
CA PHE A 456 4.98 6.34 7.88
C PHE A 456 4.50 5.30 8.91
N ALA A 457 5.17 4.14 8.99
CA ALA A 457 4.94 3.19 10.09
C ALA A 457 5.21 3.85 11.45
N TYR A 458 6.27 4.65 11.54
CA TYR A 458 6.54 5.56 12.63
C TYR A 458 6.83 6.96 12.07
N TRP A 459 6.48 8.01 12.83
CA TRP A 459 6.71 9.42 12.47
C TRP A 459 7.97 10.00 13.14
N HIS A 460 8.85 9.11 13.59
CA HIS A 460 10.14 9.42 14.18
C HIS A 460 11.10 8.25 13.93
N PRO A 461 12.42 8.49 14.02
CA PRO A 461 13.42 7.43 14.15
C PRO A 461 13.03 6.41 15.22
N THR A 462 13.31 5.13 14.98
CA THR A 462 13.11 4.06 15.97
C THR A 462 14.45 3.59 16.53
N ASP A 463 14.39 2.86 17.64
CA ASP A 463 15.57 2.27 18.27
C ASP A 463 16.40 1.47 17.28
N VAL A 464 17.71 1.69 17.35
CA VAL A 464 18.72 0.91 16.67
C VAL A 464 19.19 -0.18 17.64
N PRO A 465 19.01 -1.47 17.32
CA PRO A 465 19.48 -2.55 18.19
C PRO A 465 20.99 -2.48 18.40
N LEU A 466 21.43 -2.70 19.65
CA LEU A 466 22.82 -2.56 20.06
C LEU A 466 23.67 -3.81 19.75
N ASP A 467 23.08 -4.88 19.22
CA ASP A 467 23.78 -6.09 18.83
C ASP A 467 24.38 -5.95 17.41
N ASN A 468 25.69 -6.20 17.29
CA ASN A 468 26.38 -6.20 15.99
C ASN A 468 26.09 -7.45 15.14
N ASN A 469 25.21 -8.35 15.62
CA ASN A 469 24.88 -9.62 14.96
C ASN A 469 23.78 -9.47 13.89
N SER A 470 23.14 -8.30 13.86
CA SER A 470 21.98 -8.02 13.01
C SER A 470 22.30 -6.83 12.09
N VAL A 471 22.11 -6.99 10.78
CA VAL A 471 22.25 -5.88 9.83
C VAL A 471 20.97 -5.06 9.85
N HIS A 472 21.04 -3.85 10.40
CA HIS A 472 19.90 -2.94 10.45
C HIS A 472 19.98 -1.92 9.32
N ASN A 473 18.82 -1.38 8.95
CA ASN A 473 18.69 -0.39 7.89
C ASN A 473 19.61 0.81 8.16
N ILE A 474 20.83 0.76 7.62
CA ILE A 474 21.64 1.94 7.45
C ILE A 474 20.86 2.75 6.43
N VAL A 475 20.19 3.82 6.84
CA VAL A 475 19.64 4.78 5.88
C VAL A 475 20.53 6.00 5.99
N VAL A 476 21.46 6.17 5.06
CA VAL A 476 22.19 7.43 4.94
C VAL A 476 21.20 8.45 4.34
N ARG A 477 20.42 9.10 5.21
CA ARG A 477 19.49 10.17 4.81
C ARG A 477 20.27 11.47 4.65
N GLY A 478 20.88 11.67 3.50
CA GLY A 478 21.57 12.90 3.13
C GLY A 478 20.82 13.68 2.06
N HIS A 479 20.44 14.92 2.37
CA HIS A 479 20.13 15.93 1.37
C HIS A 479 20.81 17.24 1.75
N GLY A 480 21.73 17.69 0.91
CA GLY A 480 22.43 18.96 1.07
C GLY A 480 23.65 19.05 0.15
N LEU A 481 23.45 19.72 -0.98
CA LEU A 481 24.39 20.39 -1.88
C LEU A 481 25.86 20.47 -1.41
N LEU A 482 26.81 19.97 -2.22
CA LEU A 482 28.13 20.59 -2.45
C LEU A 482 28.75 20.10 -3.80
N PRO A 483 29.16 21.00 -4.73
CA PRO A 483 29.64 20.65 -6.08
C PRO A 483 31.03 20.02 -6.20
N ASN A 484 31.84 19.95 -5.13
CA ASN A 484 33.24 19.51 -5.23
C ASN A 484 33.44 17.99 -5.37
N LEU A 485 32.35 17.24 -5.56
CA LEU A 485 32.34 15.78 -5.56
C LEU A 485 32.29 15.13 -6.94
N ARG A 486 32.45 15.89 -8.03
CA ARG A 486 32.47 15.32 -9.39
C ARG A 486 33.61 14.31 -9.64
N ASN A 487 34.63 14.25 -8.78
CA ASN A 487 35.71 13.25 -8.88
C ASN A 487 35.54 12.04 -7.95
N THR A 488 34.48 11.94 -7.14
CA THR A 488 34.32 10.83 -6.19
C THR A 488 32.89 10.37 -5.95
N LEU A 489 31.87 11.14 -6.35
CA LEU A 489 30.46 10.73 -6.31
C LEU A 489 29.81 11.12 -7.64
N GLY A 490 29.40 10.08 -8.38
CA GLY A 490 28.60 10.23 -9.58
C GLY A 490 27.26 10.88 -9.24
N SER A 491 26.69 11.56 -10.22
CA SER A 491 25.39 12.21 -10.20
C SER A 491 24.31 11.42 -9.44
N LEU A 492 23.96 11.83 -8.21
CA LEU A 492 22.80 11.33 -7.49
C LEU A 492 21.90 12.50 -7.08
N LYS A 493 20.70 12.54 -7.66
CA LYS A 493 19.51 13.19 -7.11
C LYS A 493 18.71 12.08 -6.42
N VAL A 494 18.74 12.00 -5.09
CA VAL A 494 17.85 11.10 -4.34
C VAL A 494 16.89 11.97 -3.56
N ASN A 495 15.73 12.31 -4.13
CA ASN A 495 14.67 13.10 -3.48
C ASN A 495 13.94 12.29 -2.39
N TYR A 496 14.42 12.30 -1.15
CA TYR A 496 13.67 11.86 0.04
C TYR A 496 13.77 12.90 1.17
N ILE A 497 12.90 13.89 1.05
CA ILE A 497 12.69 15.02 1.96
C ILE A 497 11.68 14.76 3.14
N PRO A 498 10.93 13.64 3.31
CA PRO A 498 9.76 13.68 4.19
C PRO A 498 10.02 14.00 5.67
N GLU A 499 10.96 13.34 6.36
CA GLU A 499 10.98 13.37 7.83
C GLU A 499 11.44 14.70 8.43
N ILE A 500 12.61 15.24 8.04
CA ILE A 500 13.09 16.53 8.57
C ILE A 500 12.17 17.67 8.12
N LEU A 501 11.65 17.60 6.89
CA LEU A 501 10.71 18.60 6.39
C LEU A 501 9.38 18.53 7.13
N LEU A 502 8.79 17.36 7.38
CA LEU A 502 7.56 17.24 8.15
C LEU A 502 7.75 17.70 9.60
N ILE A 503 8.84 17.27 10.25
CA ILE A 503 9.12 17.64 11.64
C ILE A 503 9.26 19.16 11.75
N SER A 504 10.03 19.77 10.84
CA SER A 504 10.23 21.23 10.83
C SER A 504 9.01 22.01 10.34
N LEU A 505 8.17 21.45 9.46
CA LEU A 505 6.91 22.06 9.05
C LEU A 505 5.88 22.00 10.20
N MET A 506 5.65 20.84 10.80
CA MET A 506 4.55 20.65 11.76
C MET A 506 4.77 21.34 13.11
N GLU A 507 6.00 21.44 13.61
CA GLU A 507 6.29 22.18 14.87
C GLU A 507 6.18 23.70 14.73
N ASN A 508 6.36 24.27 13.53
CA ASN A 508 6.21 25.72 13.32
C ASN A 508 4.74 26.12 13.03
N ILE A 509 3.87 25.12 12.91
CA ILE A 509 2.48 25.23 12.49
C ILE A 509 1.55 24.96 13.67
N MET A 510 1.87 23.94 14.49
CA MET A 510 1.28 23.69 15.82
C MET A 510 1.83 24.67 16.84
#